data_AF-A0A180FRH6-F1
#
_entry.id   AF-A0A180FRH6-F1
#
_cell.length_a   1.000
_cell.length_b   1.000
_cell.length_c   1.000
_cell.angle_alpha   90.00
_cell.angle_beta   90.00
_cell.angle_gamma   90.00
#
_symmetry.space_group_name_H-M   'P 1'
#
loop_
_entity.id
_entity.type
_entity.pdbx_description
1 polymer ?
#
loop_
_entity_poly.entity_id
_entity_poly.type
_entity_poly.pdbx_seq_one_letter_code
_entity_poly.pdbx_strand_id
1 'polypeptide(L)' 'MQDDIITVTSLNGKQLLRFKADSNDVQYPACLSKGVYIVKTSSGRTRKFIINT' A
#
# COMPACT_ATOMS: atom_id res chain seq x y z
N MET A 1 -17.05 3.27 -10.68
CA MET A 1 -16.01 3.11 -9.64
C MET A 1 -14.86 2.38 -10.30
N GLN A 2 -13.66 2.97 -10.34
CA GLN A 2 -12.49 2.30 -10.87
C GLN A 2 -11.82 1.58 -9.71
N ASP A 3 -11.75 0.26 -9.78
CA ASP A 3 -10.99 -0.52 -8.82
C ASP A 3 -9.50 -0.31 -9.07
N ASP A 4 -8.74 0.06 -8.03
CA ASP A 4 -7.30 0.16 -8.08
C ASP A 4 -6.67 -0.99 -7.27
N ILE A 5 -5.68 -1.67 -7.85
CA ILE A 5 -4.90 -2.69 -7.15
C ILE A 5 -3.81 -1.99 -6.36
N ILE A 6 -3.81 -2.18 -5.04
CA ILE A 6 -2.80 -1.67 -4.14
C ILE A 6 -1.82 -2.79 -3.81
N THR A 7 -0.54 -2.54 -4.09
CA THR A 7 0.57 -3.41 -3.69
C THR A 7 1.41 -2.71 -2.62
N VAL A 8 1.61 -3.35 -1.48
CA VAL A 8 2.48 -2.90 -0.39
C VAL A 8 3.80 -3.64 -0.47
N THR A 9 4.89 -2.87 -0.57
CA THR A 9 6.25 -3.40 -0.61
C THR A 9 7.08 -2.81 0.52
N SER A 10 7.87 -3.64 1.19
CA SER A 10 8.91 -3.19 2.13
C SER A 10 10.07 -2.50 1.39
N LEU A 11 10.89 -1.74 2.12
CA LEU A 11 12.10 -1.12 1.54
C LEU A 11 13.07 -2.13 0.92
N ASN A 12 13.09 -3.38 1.40
CA ASN A 12 13.95 -4.44 0.88
C ASN A 12 13.38 -5.10 -0.39
N GLY A 13 12.32 -4.54 -0.98
CA GLY A 13 11.69 -5.06 -2.20
C GLY A 13 10.76 -6.26 -1.98
N LYS A 14 10.63 -6.79 -0.75
CA LYS A 14 9.67 -7.85 -0.44
C LYS A 14 8.25 -7.30 -0.49
N GLN A 15 7.42 -7.89 -1.36
CA GLN A 15 5.97 -7.66 -1.39
C GLN A 15 5.33 -8.26 -0.14
N LEU A 16 4.48 -7.49 0.54
CA LEU A 16 3.83 -7.89 1.78
C LEU A 16 2.34 -8.16 1.58
N LEU A 17 1.65 -7.25 0.88
CA LEU A 17 0.20 -7.30 0.69
C LEU A 17 -0.15 -6.86 -0.73
N ARG A 18 -1.21 -7.45 -1.27
CA ARG A 18 -1.82 -7.04 -2.53
C ARG A 18 -3.34 -7.15 -2.39
N PHE A 19 -4.05 -6.04 -2.57
CA PHE A 19 -5.51 -6.01 -2.41
C PHE A 19 -6.15 -5.02 -3.39
N LYS A 20 -7.44 -5.23 -3.68
CA LYS A 20 -8.26 -4.36 -4.53
C LYS A 20 -8.90 -3.32 -3.62
N ALA A 21 -8.74 -2.05 -3.93
CA ALA A 21 -9.38 -0.95 -3.21
C ALA A 21 -10.20 -0.11 -4.19
N ASP A 22 -11.41 0.27 -3.78
CA ASP A 22 -12.18 1.28 -4.49
C ASP A 22 -11.45 2.63 -4.40
N SER A 23 -11.27 3.30 -5.55
CA SER A 23 -10.40 4.46 -5.80
C SER A 23 -10.43 5.62 -4.79
N ASN A 24 -11.43 5.71 -3.90
CA ASN A 24 -11.58 6.80 -2.93
C ASN A 24 -11.20 6.44 -1.49
N ASP A 25 -11.13 5.16 -1.14
CA ASP A 25 -10.82 4.70 0.22
C ASP A 25 -9.60 3.79 0.15
N VAL A 26 -8.43 4.41 0.02
CA VAL A 26 -7.17 3.71 0.32
C VAL A 26 -7.11 3.52 1.84
N GLN A 27 -7.95 2.64 2.38
CA GLN A 27 -7.82 2.21 3.76
C GLN A 27 -6.58 1.36 3.85
N TYR A 28 -5.57 1.94 4.47
CA TYR A 28 -4.29 1.33 4.71
C TYR A 28 -4.49 0.09 5.58
N PRO A 29 -3.83 -1.04 5.26
CA PRO A 29 -3.96 -2.24 6.07
C PRO A 29 -3.49 -1.92 7.49
N ALA A 30 -4.43 -1.86 8.42
CA ALA A 30 -4.13 -1.90 9.84
C ALA A 30 -3.38 -3.21 10.11
N CYS A 31 -2.37 -3.17 11.00
CA CYS A 31 -1.48 -4.30 11.35
C CYS A 31 -0.26 -4.54 10.46
N LEU A 32 0.25 -3.53 9.75
CA LEU A 32 1.64 -3.56 9.29
C LEU A 32 2.58 -3.30 10.48
N SER A 33 3.68 -4.06 10.56
CA SER A 33 4.72 -3.84 11.57
C SER A 33 5.35 -2.44 11.46
N LYS A 34 6.08 -2.01 12.48
CA LYS A 34 6.89 -0.79 12.41
C LYS A 34 7.85 -0.87 11.23
N GLY A 35 7.82 0.13 10.35
CA GLY A 35 8.62 0.10 9.13
C GLY A 35 8.24 1.17 8.11
N VAL A 36 8.99 1.19 7.03
CA VAL A 36 8.76 2.09 5.89
C VAL A 36 8.21 1.25 4.73
N TYR A 37 7.11 1.73 4.17
CA TYR A 37 6.37 1.02 3.13
C TYR A 37 6.14 1.90 1.91
N ILE A 38 6.10 1.25 0.77
CA ILE A 38 5.74 1.86 -0.51
C ILE A 38 4.45 1.21 -0.99
N VAL A 39 3.44 2.03 -1.25
CA VAL A 39 2.22 1.64 -1.92
C VAL A 39 2.28 2.07 -3.37
N LYS A 40 2.00 1.14 -4.27
CA LYS A 40 1.82 1.40 -5.70
C LYS A 40 0.41 1.00 -6.10
N THR A 41 -0.31 1.93 -6.74
CA THR A 41 -1.61 1.64 -7.36
C THR A 41 -1.43 1.17 -8.79
N SER A 42 -2.41 0.45 -9.35
CA SER A 42 -2.44 0.08 -10.77
C SER A 42 -2.47 1.29 -11.70
N SER A 43 -3.05 2.41 -11.27
CA SER A 43 -2.99 3.71 -11.95
C SER A 43 -1.60 4.36 -11.97
N GLY A 44 -0.57 3.72 -11.38
CA GLY A 44 0.81 4.19 -11.39
C GLY A 44 1.16 5.19 -10.29
N ARG A 45 0.21 5.54 -9.42
CA ARG A 45 0.47 6.42 -8.28
C ARG A 45 1.28 5.66 -7.24
N THR A 46 2.31 6.32 -6.73
CA THR A 46 3.18 5.76 -5.69
C THR A 46 3.13 6.66 -4.46
N ARG A 47 2.98 6.08 -3.26
CA ARG A 47 3.04 6.79 -1.98
C ARG A 47 3.96 6.05 -1.00
N LYS A 48 4.73 6.82 -0.24
CA LYS A 48 5.59 6.33 0.85
C LYS A 48 4.95 6.68 2.19
N PHE A 49 4.97 5.76 3.15
CA PHE A 49 4.57 6.05 4.52
C PHE A 49 5.41 5.28 5.54
N ILE A 50 5.42 5.79 6.76
CA ILE A 50 6.21 5.29 7.88
C ILE A 50 5.24 4.90 8.99
N ILE A 51 5.30 3.65 9.42
CA ILE A 51 4.58 3.15 10.59
C ILE A 51 5.55 3.16 11.76
N ASN A 52 5.21 3.91 12.81
CA ASN A 52 6.05 4.11 14.00
C ASN A 52 5.48 3.45 15.27
N THR A 53 4.24 2.98 15.20
CA THR A 53 3.44 2.40 16.30
C THR A 53 3.59 0.90 16.38
#